data_AF-A0A7H4M760-F1
#
_entry.id   AF-A0A7H4M760-F1
#
_cell.length_a   1.000
_cell.length_b   1.000
_cell.length_c   1.000
_cell.angle_alpha   90.00
_cell.angle_beta   90.00
_cell.angle_gamma   90.00
#
_symmetry.space_group_name_H-M   'P 1'
#
loop_
_entity.id
_entity.type
_entity.pdbx_description
1 polymer ?
#
loop_
_entity_poly.entity_id
_entity_poly.type
_entity_poly.pdbx_seq_one_letter_code
_entity_poly.pdbx_strand_id
1 'polypeptide(L)'
;MQRLLAELAQTGQFIDRHREQAAGLLSAELGLNAASLTRALSRRSHRPRPMDLNVIRAQQSIADRFYALGLIHKPVSVREAVWYGEATNSDLGLLMHVD
;
A
#
# COMPACT_ATOMS: atom_id res chain seq x y z
N MET A 1 1.73 -15.84 1.49
CA MET A 1 1.55 -14.38 1.33
C MET A 1 0.25 -13.97 0.65
N GLN A 2 -0.18 -14.62 -0.44
CA GLN A 2 -1.43 -14.25 -1.16
C GLN A 2 -2.68 -14.20 -0.26
N ARG A 3 -2.90 -15.21 0.59
CA ARG A 3 -4.02 -15.23 1.55
C ARG A 3 -4.04 -14.01 2.47
N LEU A 4 -2.88 -13.67 3.06
CA LEU A 4 -2.76 -12.51 3.94
C LEU A 4 -3.15 -11.21 3.21
N LEU A 5 -2.67 -11.01 1.99
CA LEU A 5 -3.01 -9.82 1.19
C LEU A 5 -4.51 -9.77 0.85
N ALA A 6 -5.14 -10.91 0.59
CA ALA A 6 -6.58 -10.99 0.36
C ALA A 6 -7.39 -10.58 1.60
N GLU A 7 -7.03 -11.07 2.79
CA GLU A 7 -7.69 -10.69 4.05
C GLU A 7 -7.53 -9.18 4.36
N LEU A 8 -6.34 -8.63 4.12
CA LEU A 8 -6.11 -7.19 4.27
C LEU A 8 -6.96 -6.37 3.29
N ALA A 9 -7.09 -6.82 2.04
CA ALA A 9 -7.94 -6.17 1.04
C ALA A 9 -9.43 -6.24 1.41
N GLN A 10 -9.92 -7.37 1.95
CA GLN A 10 -11.29 -7.50 2.44
C GLN A 10 -11.55 -6.57 3.63
N THR A 11 -10.62 -6.52 4.58
CA THR A 11 -10.69 -5.60 5.72
C THR A 11 -10.73 -4.13 5.27
N GLY A 12 -9.90 -3.79 4.28
CA GLY A 12 -9.92 -2.48 3.62
C GLY A 12 -11.26 -2.11 3.00
N GLN A 13 -11.89 -3.06 2.29
CA GLN A 13 -13.22 -2.87 1.71
C GLN A 13 -14.30 -2.69 2.79
N PHE A 14 -14.20 -3.42 3.90
CA PHE A 14 -15.10 -3.24 5.03
C PHE A 14 -15.00 -1.81 5.58
N ILE A 15 -13.78 -1.32 5.82
CA ILE A 15 -13.55 0.06 6.30
C ILE A 15 -14.16 1.07 5.32
N ASP A 16 -13.95 0.88 4.01
CA ASP A 16 -14.48 1.78 2.99
C ASP A 16 -16.02 1.79 2.91
N ARG A 17 -16.67 0.65 3.17
CA ARG A 17 -18.15 0.52 3.10
C ARG A 17 -18.83 0.89 4.42
N HIS A 18 -18.14 0.70 5.56
CA HIS A 18 -18.71 0.82 6.89
C HIS A 18 -17.87 1.73 7.80
N ARG A 19 -17.55 2.95 7.31
CA ARG A 19 -16.61 3.87 8.00
C ARG A 19 -16.96 4.18 9.44
N GLU A 20 -18.24 4.38 9.76
CA GLU A 20 -18.69 4.66 11.13
C GLU A 20 -18.51 3.46 12.05
N GLN A 21 -18.87 2.27 11.57
CA GLN A 21 -18.67 1.02 12.31
C GLN A 21 -17.17 0.75 12.54
N ALA A 22 -16.36 0.91 11.50
CA ALA A 22 -14.90 0.79 11.59
C ALA A 22 -14.30 1.81 12.56
N ALA A 23 -14.80 3.06 12.57
CA ALA A 23 -14.37 4.08 13.51
C ALA A 23 -14.75 3.72 14.95
N GLY A 24 -15.92 3.13 15.19
CA GLY A 24 -16.33 2.64 16.51
C GLY A 24 -15.41 1.54 17.04
N LEU A 25 -15.08 0.54 16.20
CA LEU A 25 -14.14 -0.53 16.56
C LEU A 25 -12.75 0.03 16.88
N LEU A 26 -12.23 0.92 16.03
CA LEU A 26 -10.91 1.55 16.24
C LEU A 26 -10.90 2.52 17.42
N SER A 27 -12.03 3.16 17.74
CA SER A 27 -12.14 4.06 18.89
C SER A 27 -11.93 3.31 20.19
N ALA A 28 -12.55 2.12 20.32
CA ALA A 28 -12.39 1.26 21.49
C ALA A 28 -10.94 0.78 21.68
N GLU A 29 -10.26 0.43 20.58
CA GLU A 29 -8.89 -0.08 20.62
C GLU A 29 -7.84 1.03 20.84
N LEU A 30 -7.99 2.16 20.15
CA LEU A 30 -6.97 3.23 20.13
C LEU A 30 -7.21 4.31 21.18
N GLY A 31 -8.35 4.30 21.87
CA GLY A 31 -8.75 5.36 22.81
C GLY A 31 -8.99 6.72 22.15
N LEU A 32 -9.22 6.75 20.84
CA LEU A 32 -9.43 7.98 20.06
C LEU A 32 -10.91 8.26 19.85
N ASN A 33 -11.29 9.54 19.74
CA ASN A 33 -12.67 9.92 19.45
C ASN A 33 -13.16 9.36 18.10
N ALA A 34 -14.33 8.72 18.10
CA ALA A 34 -14.90 8.08 16.91
C ALA A 34 -15.15 9.05 15.74
N ALA A 35 -15.60 10.28 15.99
CA ALA A 35 -15.82 11.25 14.91
C ALA A 35 -14.52 11.67 14.23
N SER A 36 -13.43 11.83 15.00
CA SER A 36 -12.09 12.07 14.46
C SER A 36 -11.60 10.90 13.61
N LEU A 37 -11.86 9.67 14.06
CA LEU A 37 -11.53 8.46 13.30
C LEU A 37 -12.35 8.36 12.01
N THR A 38 -13.66 8.59 12.04
CA THR A 38 -14.51 8.62 10.83
C THR A 38 -13.97 9.60 9.80
N ARG A 39 -13.58 10.81 10.24
CA ARG A 39 -12.93 11.82 9.39
C ARG A 39 -11.61 11.31 8.80
N ALA A 40 -10.75 10.68 9.59
CA ALA A 40 -9.49 10.12 9.10
C ALA A 40 -9.72 8.98 8.08
N LEU A 41 -10.64 8.07 8.36
CA LEU A 41 -11.00 6.95 7.48
C LEU A 41 -11.61 7.42 6.16
N SER A 42 -12.26 8.59 6.13
CA SER A 42 -12.79 9.18 4.89
C SER A 42 -11.74 9.75 3.94
N ARG A 43 -10.55 10.14 4.45
CA ARG A 43 -9.52 10.83 3.67
C ARG A 43 -8.60 9.90 2.88
N ARG A 44 -8.60 8.60 3.19
CA ARG A 44 -7.69 7.62 2.55
C ARG A 44 -8.46 6.41 2.05
N SER A 45 -7.92 5.78 1.00
CA SER A 45 -8.31 4.43 0.58
C SER A 45 -7.59 3.41 1.46
N HIS A 46 -8.27 2.34 1.86
CA HIS A 46 -7.72 1.29 2.72
C HIS A 46 -7.46 -0.02 1.97
N ARG A 47 -7.25 0.03 0.65
CA ARG A 47 -7.08 -1.17 -0.19
C ARG A 47 -5.61 -1.38 -0.57
N PRO A 48 -4.91 -2.34 0.05
CA PRO A 48 -3.58 -2.75 -0.39
C PRO A 48 -3.66 -3.32 -1.81
N ARG A 49 -2.64 -3.03 -2.62
CA ARG A 49 -2.51 -3.52 -4.00
C ARG A 49 -1.04 -3.78 -4.30
N PRO A 50 -0.72 -4.67 -5.27
CA PRO A 50 0.64 -4.80 -5.79
C PRO A 50 1.19 -3.46 -6.28
N MET A 51 2.50 -3.27 -6.17
CA MET A 51 3.16 -2.08 -6.72
C MET A 51 3.29 -2.22 -8.23
N ASP A 52 2.70 -1.29 -8.97
CA ASP A 52 2.94 -1.17 -10.41
C ASP A 52 4.21 -0.36 -10.70
N LEU A 53 4.62 -0.33 -11.97
CA LEU A 53 5.82 0.41 -12.39
C LEU A 53 5.75 1.91 -12.10
N ASN A 54 4.55 2.53 -12.09
CA ASN A 54 4.40 3.95 -11.80
C ASN A 54 4.64 4.22 -10.31
N VAL A 55 4.10 3.37 -9.43
CA VAL A 55 4.34 3.42 -7.98
C VAL A 55 5.82 3.20 -7.67
N ILE A 56 6.45 2.21 -8.31
CA ILE A 56 7.89 1.92 -8.12
C ILE A 56 8.74 3.13 -8.54
N ARG A 57 8.45 3.75 -9.68
CA ARG A 57 9.16 4.96 -10.15
C ARG A 57 8.95 6.14 -9.22
N ALA A 58 7.71 6.38 -8.77
CA ALA A 58 7.42 7.45 -7.82
C ALA A 58 8.18 7.26 -6.50
N GLN A 59 8.22 6.02 -6.00
CA GLN A 59 8.95 5.68 -4.79
C GLN A 59 10.47 5.84 -4.97
N GLN A 60 11.01 5.49 -6.13
CA GLN A 60 12.42 5.75 -6.46
C GLN A 60 12.72 7.25 -6.44
N SER A 61 11.85 8.08 -7.03
CA SER A 61 12.02 9.54 -7.01
C SER A 61 12.04 10.12 -5.60
N ILE A 62 11.21 9.59 -4.69
CA ILE A 62 11.24 9.97 -3.27
C ILE A 62 12.57 9.56 -2.63
N ALA A 63 13.03 8.33 -2.86
CA ALA A 63 14.30 7.84 -2.32
C ALA A 63 15.49 8.70 -2.80
N ASP A 64 15.52 9.02 -4.10
CA ASP A 64 16.56 9.87 -4.70
C ASP A 64 16.55 11.26 -4.08
N ARG A 65 15.36 11.84 -3.85
CA ARG A 65 15.24 13.16 -3.22
C ARG A 65 15.72 13.15 -1.77
N PHE A 66 15.41 12.10 -1.02
CA PHE A 66 15.86 11.96 0.37
C PHE A 66 17.38 11.83 0.43
N TYR A 67 17.99 11.10 -0.51
CA TYR A 67 19.44 10.97 -0.61
C TYR A 67 20.10 12.31 -0.98
N ALA A 68 19.58 13.01 -1.99
CA ALA A 68 20.10 14.31 -2.43
C ALA A 68 20.01 15.39 -1.33
N LEU A 69 19.01 15.31 -0.45
CA LEU A 69 18.87 16.20 0.71
C LEU A 69 19.70 15.75 1.93
N GLY A 70 20.38 14.61 1.86
CA GLY A 70 21.14 14.04 2.98
C GLY A 70 20.28 13.49 4.12
N LEU A 71 18.97 13.29 3.90
CA LEU A 71 18.04 12.72 4.88
C LEU A 71 18.24 11.20 5.05
N ILE A 72 18.83 10.55 4.05
CA ILE A 72 19.33 9.17 4.12
C ILE A 72 20.76 9.12 3.60
N HIS A 73 21.59 8.28 4.22
CA HIS A 73 23.03 8.28 3.97
C HIS A 73 23.48 7.37 2.82
N LYS A 74 22.59 6.50 2.34
CA LYS A 74 22.88 5.56 1.24
C LYS A 74 21.77 5.65 0.18
N PRO A 75 22.11 5.57 -1.11
CA PRO A 75 21.10 5.43 -2.15
C PRO A 75 20.34 4.12 -1.96
N VAL A 76 19.06 4.13 -2.34
CA VAL A 76 18.18 2.96 -2.24
C VAL A 76 17.70 2.60 -3.64
N SER A 77 17.93 1.35 -4.06
CA SER A 77 17.32 0.78 -5.26
C SER A 77 15.94 0.23 -4.90
N VAL A 78 14.88 0.98 -5.19
CA VAL A 78 13.50 0.57 -4.86
C VAL A 78 13.15 -0.70 -5.63
N ARG A 79 13.52 -0.78 -6.91
CA ARG A 79 13.19 -1.92 -7.78
C ARG A 79 13.72 -3.25 -7.25
N GLU A 80 14.91 -3.25 -6.65
CA GLU A 80 15.53 -4.45 -6.05
C GLU A 80 14.82 -4.90 -4.77
N ALA A 81 14.16 -3.97 -4.07
CA ALA A 81 13.40 -4.25 -2.85
C ALA A 81 11.94 -4.65 -3.12
N VAL A 82 11.46 -4.57 -4.36
CA VAL A 82 10.08 -4.94 -4.71
C VAL A 82 9.92 -6.46 -4.72
N TRP A 83 8.95 -6.94 -3.95
CA TRP A 83 8.48 -8.32 -4.03
C TRP A 83 7.34 -8.42 -5.04
N TYR A 84 7.53 -9.22 -6.10
CA TYR A 84 6.56 -9.39 -7.19
C TYR A 84 5.54 -10.51 -6.92
N GLY A 85 5.72 -11.31 -5.86
CA GLY A 85 4.93 -12.50 -5.61
C GLY A 85 5.15 -13.61 -6.63
N GLU A 86 4.54 -14.77 -6.41
CA GLU A 86 4.44 -15.78 -7.45
C GLU A 86 3.43 -15.29 -8.50
N ALA A 87 3.90 -15.14 -9.73
CA ALA A 87 3.02 -15.00 -10.88
C ALA A 87 2.07 -16.22 -10.88
N THR A 88 0.78 -16.01 -10.68
CA THR A 88 -0.19 -16.96 -11.22
C THR A 88 0.12 -17.05 -12.71
N ASN A 89 0.36 -18.27 -13.18
CA ASN A 89 1.04 -18.68 -14.42
C ASN A 89 0.44 -18.18 -15.76
N SER A 90 -0.22 -17.02 -15.76
CA SER A 90 -0.92 -16.42 -16.90
C SER A 90 -0.30 -15.09 -17.37
N ASP A 91 0.52 -14.41 -16.56
CA ASP A 91 1.08 -13.08 -16.92
C ASP A 91 2.57 -13.09 -17.31
N LEU A 92 3.25 -14.24 -17.23
CA LEU A 92 4.63 -14.38 -17.72
C LEU A 92 4.76 -14.17 -19.24
N GLY A 93 3.66 -14.27 -19.99
CA GLY A 93 3.63 -13.96 -21.42
C GLY A 93 3.67 -12.46 -21.75
N LEU A 94 3.25 -11.58 -20.82
CA LEU A 94 3.15 -10.14 -21.09
C LEU A 94 4.42 -9.36 -20.75
N LEU A 95 5.30 -9.92 -19.92
CA LEU A 95 6.54 -9.27 -19.46
C LEU A 95 7.78 -9.65 -20.29
N MET A 96 7.69 -10.59 -21.24
CA MET A 96 8.81 -11.01 -22.10
C MET A 96 8.67 -10.64 -23.58
N HIS A 97 7.60 -9.95 -24.00
CA HIS A 97 7.47 -9.42 -25.36
C HIS A 97 7.44 -7.89 -25.36
N VAL A 98 8.64 -7.31 -25.25
CA VAL A 98 8.94 -6.00 -25.83
C VAL A 98 10.31 -6.16 -26.50
N ASP A 99 10.27 -6.57 -27.77
CA ASP A 99 11.36 -6.28 -28.71
C ASP A 99 11.34 -4.77 -29.03
#